data_AF-A0AAU6VHW7-F1
#
_entry.id   AF-A0AAU6VHW7-F1
#
_cell.length_a   1.000
_cell.length_b   1.000
_cell.length_c   1.000
_cell.angle_alpha   90.00
_cell.angle_beta   90.00
_cell.angle_gamma   90.00
#
_symmetry.space_group_name_H-M   'P 1'
#
loop_
_entity.id
_entity.type
_entity.pdbx_description
1 polymer ?
#
loop_
_entity_poly.entity_id
_entity_poly.type
_entity_poly.pdbx_seq_one_letter_code
_entity_poly.pdbx_strand_id
1 'polypeptide(L)'
;MEIGFMQALMLGILAFFAGLDLFNGLTHFHRPVVLGPLVGLILGDLPTGILVGGTLELVWMGLAPLAGAQPPNVIIGTIVGTTFAISSGVPADVAVGVAVPFAVAVQMGITFLFSVMAPMMSKCDQMADNADTKGIERVNYFALLVLGTFYFLWAFLPIYLGAEHAKVAVEALPKTLIDGLGVAGGIMPAIGFAVLMKIMMKNAYIPYFILGFVAAAWLELPVLAIAAAALAMALIDFMKKGTDTTVVATKQEEFEDGI
;
A
#
# COMPACT_ATOMS: atom_id res chain seq x y z
N MET A 1 -24.35 -7.03 -4.40
CA MET A 1 -24.38 -6.94 -5.88
C MET A 1 -23.71 -8.17 -6.45
N GLU A 2 -24.29 -8.80 -7.47
CA GLU A 2 -23.62 -9.88 -8.19
C GLU A 2 -22.54 -9.28 -9.11
N ILE A 3 -21.31 -9.75 -8.98
CA ILE A 3 -20.19 -9.26 -9.79
C ILE A 3 -20.20 -10.05 -11.09
N GLY A 4 -20.42 -9.36 -12.20
CA GLY A 4 -20.38 -9.99 -13.52
C GLY A 4 -18.95 -10.40 -13.90
N PHE A 5 -18.83 -11.43 -14.76
CA PHE A 5 -17.54 -11.86 -15.32
C PHE A 5 -16.72 -10.70 -15.91
N MET A 6 -17.38 -9.77 -16.61
CA MET A 6 -16.73 -8.61 -17.21
C MET A 6 -16.11 -7.68 -16.16
N GLN A 7 -16.78 -7.47 -15.03
CA GLN A 7 -16.24 -6.65 -13.94
C GLN A 7 -15.04 -7.34 -13.28
N ALA A 8 -15.14 -8.64 -13.02
CA ALA A 8 -14.01 -9.41 -12.48
C ALA A 8 -12.80 -9.34 -13.43
N LEU A 9 -13.02 -9.47 -14.75
CA LEU A 9 -11.98 -9.35 -15.76
C LEU A 9 -11.33 -7.95 -15.75
N MET A 10 -12.12 -6.88 -15.70
CA MET A 10 -11.63 -5.50 -15.62
C MET A 10 -10.80 -5.26 -14.36
N LEU A 11 -11.22 -5.80 -13.22
CA LEU A 11 -10.48 -5.71 -11.96
C LEU A 11 -9.17 -6.52 -11.98
N GLY A 12 -9.16 -7.68 -12.65
CA GLY A 12 -7.95 -8.44 -12.92
C GLY A 12 -6.96 -7.66 -13.79
N ILE A 13 -7.45 -7.02 -14.87
CA ILE A 13 -6.61 -6.19 -15.75
C ILE A 13 -6.08 -4.98 -14.99
N LEU A 14 -6.91 -4.35 -14.15
CA LEU A 14 -6.46 -3.25 -13.28
C LEU A 14 -5.32 -3.73 -12.36
N ALA A 15 -5.46 -4.90 -11.74
CA ALA A 15 -4.43 -5.50 -10.89
C ALA A 15 -3.14 -5.81 -11.67
N PHE A 16 -3.24 -6.27 -12.92
CA PHE A 16 -2.09 -6.51 -13.80
C PHE A 16 -1.24 -5.24 -13.93
N PHE A 17 -1.85 -4.13 -14.34
CA PHE A 17 -1.14 -2.87 -14.53
C PHE A 17 -0.65 -2.27 -13.22
N ALA A 18 -1.46 -2.33 -12.15
CA ALA A 18 -1.05 -1.89 -10.83
C ALA A 18 0.15 -2.69 -10.30
N GLY A 19 0.18 -4.00 -10.54
CA GLY A 19 1.29 -4.87 -10.16
C GLY A 19 2.59 -4.53 -10.87
N LEU A 20 2.51 -4.22 -12.17
CA LEU A 20 3.67 -3.74 -12.93
C LEU A 20 4.15 -2.38 -12.42
N ASP A 21 3.23 -1.47 -12.11
CA ASP A 21 3.57 -0.16 -11.56
C ASP A 21 4.31 -0.26 -10.22
N LEU A 22 3.85 -1.08 -9.28
CA LEU A 22 4.48 -1.20 -7.95
C LEU A 22 5.96 -1.58 -7.99
N PHE A 23 6.39 -2.36 -8.98
CA PHE A 23 7.78 -2.85 -9.06
C PHE A 23 8.64 -2.17 -10.12
N ASN A 24 8.04 -1.55 -11.15
CA ASN A 24 8.78 -1.05 -12.31
C ASN A 24 8.49 0.42 -12.61
N GLY A 25 7.20 0.80 -12.63
CA GLY A 25 6.78 2.14 -12.99
C GLY A 25 6.94 3.16 -11.87
N LEU A 26 6.65 2.75 -10.63
CA LEU A 26 6.63 3.56 -9.41
C LEU A 26 5.91 4.91 -9.59
N THR A 27 4.91 4.97 -10.46
CA THR A 27 4.07 6.16 -10.66
C THR A 27 3.06 6.36 -9.53
N HIS A 28 3.02 5.41 -8.59
CA HIS A 28 2.06 5.33 -7.48
C HIS A 28 0.60 5.09 -7.92
N PHE A 29 0.40 4.61 -9.14
CA PHE A 29 -0.91 4.14 -9.61
C PHE A 29 -1.44 2.96 -8.77
N HIS A 30 -0.55 2.13 -8.24
CA HIS A 30 -0.88 1.01 -7.36
C HIS A 30 -1.39 1.41 -5.97
N ARG A 31 -1.41 2.71 -5.63
CA ARG A 31 -1.80 3.16 -4.29
C ARG A 31 -3.31 3.03 -4.06
N PRO A 32 -3.74 2.62 -2.85
CA PRO A 32 -5.15 2.51 -2.48
C PRO A 32 -6.01 3.73 -2.79
N VAL A 33 -5.46 4.93 -2.60
CA VAL A 33 -6.16 6.20 -2.91
C VAL A 33 -6.51 6.36 -4.39
N VAL A 34 -5.79 5.68 -5.30
CA VAL A 34 -6.06 5.65 -6.75
C VAL A 34 -6.87 4.41 -7.12
N LEU A 35 -6.48 3.23 -6.61
CA LEU A 35 -7.13 1.97 -6.94
C LEU A 35 -8.56 1.87 -6.41
N GLY A 36 -8.84 2.33 -5.19
CA GLY A 36 -10.17 2.28 -4.59
C GLY A 36 -11.24 2.99 -5.44
N PRO A 37 -11.02 4.26 -5.85
CA PRO A 37 -11.91 4.95 -6.78
C PRO A 37 -12.09 4.24 -8.12
N LEU A 38 -11.01 3.67 -8.70
CA LEU A 38 -11.10 2.94 -9.97
C LEU A 38 -11.93 1.66 -9.84
N VAL A 39 -11.77 0.93 -8.73
CA VAL A 39 -12.60 -0.26 -8.42
C VAL A 39 -14.05 0.17 -8.25
N GLY A 40 -14.31 1.25 -7.50
CA GLY A 40 -15.66 1.82 -7.34
C GLY A 40 -16.29 2.23 -8.66
N LEU A 41 -15.52 2.82 -9.58
CA LEU A 41 -15.99 3.18 -10.92
C LEU A 41 -16.37 1.95 -11.75
N ILE A 42 -15.55 0.90 -11.72
CA ILE A 42 -15.81 -0.37 -12.45
C ILE A 42 -17.06 -1.07 -11.92
N LEU A 43 -17.29 -0.98 -10.60
CA LEU A 43 -18.42 -1.61 -9.92
C LEU A 43 -19.68 -0.74 -9.86
N GLY A 44 -19.59 0.55 -10.20
CA GLY A 44 -20.72 1.49 -10.22
C GLY A 44 -21.01 2.20 -8.89
N ASP A 45 -20.15 2.07 -7.89
CA ASP A 45 -20.24 2.76 -6.59
C ASP A 45 -18.93 3.49 -6.27
N LEU A 46 -18.78 4.66 -6.90
CA LEU A 46 -17.62 5.52 -6.73
C LEU A 46 -17.47 6.07 -5.30
N PRO A 47 -18.53 6.55 -4.60
CA PRO A 47 -18.41 7.04 -3.23
C PRO A 47 -17.83 6.01 -2.27
N THR A 48 -18.33 4.76 -2.32
CA THR A 48 -17.79 3.68 -1.48
C THR A 48 -16.35 3.37 -1.87
N GLY A 49 -16.02 3.35 -3.17
CA GLY A 49 -14.65 3.17 -3.65
C GLY A 49 -13.65 4.21 -3.13
N ILE A 50 -14.04 5.49 -3.12
CA ILE A 50 -13.23 6.58 -2.57
C ILE A 50 -13.01 6.41 -1.07
N LEU A 51 -14.08 6.09 -0.32
CA LEU A 51 -14.02 5.98 1.13
C LEU A 51 -13.17 4.79 1.57
N VAL A 52 -13.34 3.63 0.93
CA VAL A 52 -12.53 2.44 1.19
C VAL A 52 -11.07 2.65 0.78
N GLY A 53 -10.83 3.21 -0.41
CA GLY A 53 -9.48 3.52 -0.89
C GLY A 53 -8.72 4.46 0.03
N GLY A 54 -9.38 5.52 0.51
CA GLY A 54 -8.82 6.45 1.48
C GLY A 54 -8.52 5.78 2.83
N THR A 55 -9.45 4.99 3.35
CA THR A 55 -9.26 4.27 4.62
C THR A 55 -8.07 3.32 4.54
N LEU A 56 -7.98 2.56 3.46
CA LEU A 56 -6.89 1.62 3.22
C LEU A 56 -5.54 2.33 2.98
N GLU A 57 -5.52 3.51 2.36
CA GLU A 57 -4.29 4.31 2.25
C GLU A 57 -3.73 4.67 3.63
N LEU A 58 -4.59 5.05 4.58
CA LEU A 58 -4.17 5.35 5.94
C LEU A 58 -3.58 4.12 6.65
N VAL A 59 -4.15 2.94 6.42
CA VAL A 59 -3.65 1.66 6.95
C VAL A 59 -2.24 1.34 6.44
N TRP A 60 -2.01 1.57 5.14
CA TRP A 60 -0.75 1.20 4.50
C TRP A 60 0.29 2.33 4.45
N MET A 61 0.00 3.50 5.00
CA MET A 61 0.87 4.67 4.91
C MET A 61 2.28 4.40 5.45
N GLY A 62 2.43 3.53 6.47
CA GLY A 62 3.71 3.14 7.07
C GLY A 62 4.37 1.87 6.57
N LEU A 63 3.78 1.21 5.59
CA LEU A 63 4.25 -0.07 5.11
C LEU A 63 5.02 0.14 3.81
N ALA A 64 6.32 0.44 3.96
CA ALA A 64 7.26 0.53 2.85
C ALA A 64 8.15 -0.72 2.79
N PRO A 65 8.56 -1.20 1.60
CA PRO A 65 9.55 -2.27 1.49
C PRO A 65 10.92 -1.82 2.03
N LEU A 66 11.49 -2.59 2.96
CA LEU A 66 12.85 -2.38 3.47
C LEU A 66 13.66 -3.66 3.32
N ALA A 67 14.85 -3.58 2.70
CA ALA A 67 15.85 -4.65 2.66
C ALA A 67 15.31 -6.05 2.27
N GLY A 68 14.48 -6.13 1.22
CA GLY A 68 13.91 -7.39 0.75
C GLY A 68 12.71 -7.90 1.55
N ALA A 69 12.42 -7.31 2.71
CA ALA A 69 11.16 -7.52 3.42
C ALA A 69 10.04 -6.76 2.69
N GLN A 70 9.11 -7.52 2.14
CA GLN A 70 8.00 -6.99 1.38
C GLN A 70 6.79 -6.80 2.32
N PRO A 71 6.15 -5.62 2.34
CA PRO A 71 5.00 -5.34 3.19
C PRO A 71 3.74 -6.05 2.67
N PRO A 72 2.65 -6.14 3.47
CA PRO A 72 1.36 -6.61 2.99
C PRO A 72 0.95 -5.95 1.66
N ASN A 73 0.43 -6.74 0.73
CA ASN A 73 0.18 -6.28 -0.63
C ASN A 73 -1.02 -5.32 -0.73
N VAL A 74 -0.72 -4.04 -0.96
CA VAL A 74 -1.72 -2.96 -1.02
C VAL A 74 -2.66 -3.07 -2.22
N ILE A 75 -2.21 -3.61 -3.35
CA ILE A 75 -3.01 -3.69 -4.58
C ILE A 75 -4.17 -4.65 -4.39
N ILE A 76 -3.86 -5.92 -4.07
CA ILE A 76 -4.89 -6.94 -3.93
C ILE A 76 -5.77 -6.66 -2.72
N GLY A 77 -5.17 -6.17 -1.61
CA GLY A 77 -5.95 -5.73 -0.46
C GLY A 77 -6.97 -4.64 -0.84
N THR A 78 -6.57 -3.64 -1.64
CA THR A 78 -7.48 -2.57 -2.09
C THR A 78 -8.56 -3.10 -3.01
N ILE A 79 -8.19 -3.87 -4.02
CA ILE A 79 -9.14 -4.35 -5.03
C ILE A 79 -10.15 -5.29 -4.37
N VAL A 80 -9.70 -6.27 -3.58
CA VAL A 80 -10.59 -7.23 -2.91
C VAL A 80 -11.39 -6.55 -1.81
N GLY A 81 -10.77 -5.72 -0.97
CA GLY A 81 -11.45 -5.01 0.11
C GLY A 81 -12.54 -4.06 -0.40
N THR A 82 -12.23 -3.26 -1.43
CA THR A 82 -13.20 -2.34 -2.05
C THR A 82 -14.33 -3.10 -2.75
N THR A 83 -13.98 -4.16 -3.48
CA THR A 83 -14.97 -5.02 -4.13
C THR A 83 -15.92 -5.64 -3.11
N PHE A 84 -15.39 -6.10 -1.98
CA PHE A 84 -16.15 -6.69 -0.90
C PHE A 84 -17.07 -5.68 -0.20
N ALA A 85 -16.57 -4.47 0.07
CA ALA A 85 -17.37 -3.38 0.64
C ALA A 85 -18.59 -3.07 -0.23
N ILE A 86 -18.38 -2.93 -1.54
CA ILE A 86 -19.43 -2.61 -2.51
C ILE A 86 -20.40 -3.79 -2.70
N SER A 87 -19.89 -5.02 -2.79
CA SER A 87 -20.75 -6.18 -3.06
C SER A 87 -21.62 -6.56 -1.86
N SER A 88 -21.10 -6.38 -0.65
CA SER A 88 -21.73 -6.77 0.62
C SER A 88 -22.41 -5.61 1.34
N GLY A 89 -22.20 -4.36 0.90
CA GLY A 89 -22.78 -3.17 1.53
C GLY A 89 -22.27 -2.91 2.94
N VAL A 90 -21.05 -3.36 3.25
CA VAL A 90 -20.42 -3.18 4.57
C VAL A 90 -19.60 -1.88 4.62
N PRO A 91 -19.47 -1.25 5.80
CA PRO A 91 -18.65 -0.05 5.93
C PRO A 91 -17.17 -0.35 5.67
N ALA A 92 -16.41 0.70 5.31
CA ALA A 92 -15.00 0.57 4.96
C ALA A 92 -14.14 -0.06 6.06
N ASP A 93 -14.41 0.23 7.33
CA ASP A 93 -13.66 -0.32 8.46
C ASP A 93 -13.72 -1.85 8.52
N VAL A 94 -14.89 -2.44 8.19
CA VAL A 94 -15.07 -3.89 8.11
C VAL A 94 -14.34 -4.45 6.89
N ALA A 95 -14.34 -3.71 5.77
CA ALA A 95 -13.64 -4.10 4.56
C ALA A 95 -12.11 -4.16 4.76
N VAL A 96 -11.54 -3.31 5.61
CA VAL A 96 -10.12 -3.39 6.02
C VAL A 96 -9.82 -4.76 6.64
N GLY A 97 -10.68 -5.23 7.55
CA GLY A 97 -10.51 -6.52 8.21
C GLY A 97 -10.44 -7.71 7.23
N VAL A 98 -11.20 -7.64 6.14
CA VAL A 98 -11.16 -8.65 5.07
C VAL A 98 -9.97 -8.44 4.14
N ALA A 99 -9.59 -7.20 3.84
CA ALA A 99 -8.47 -6.89 2.95
C ALA A 99 -7.11 -7.41 3.47
N VAL A 100 -6.89 -7.37 4.79
CA VAL A 100 -5.59 -7.69 5.41
C VAL A 100 -5.14 -9.14 5.16
N PRO A 101 -5.95 -10.18 5.39
CA PRO A 101 -5.56 -11.57 5.08
C PRO A 101 -5.17 -11.79 3.62
N PHE A 102 -5.92 -11.22 2.66
CA PHE A 102 -5.59 -11.33 1.24
C PHE A 102 -4.29 -10.60 0.91
N ALA A 103 -4.08 -9.40 1.47
CA ALA A 103 -2.85 -8.64 1.31
C ALA A 103 -1.63 -9.43 1.81
N VAL A 104 -1.74 -10.11 2.96
CA VAL A 104 -0.67 -10.96 3.51
C VAL A 104 -0.44 -12.22 2.67
N ALA A 105 -1.50 -12.88 2.21
CA ALA A 105 -1.39 -14.08 1.39
C ALA A 105 -0.67 -13.82 0.06
N VAL A 106 -1.06 -12.75 -0.63
CA VAL A 106 -0.42 -12.32 -1.89
C VAL A 106 1.01 -11.91 -1.65
N GLN A 107 1.27 -11.25 -0.54
CA GLN A 107 2.61 -10.85 -0.13
C GLN A 107 3.56 -12.06 0.01
N MET A 108 3.10 -13.13 0.65
CA MET A 108 3.85 -14.40 0.68
C MET A 108 4.00 -15.01 -0.72
N GLY A 109 2.95 -14.96 -1.54
CA GLY A 109 2.96 -15.47 -2.91
C GLY A 109 3.95 -14.75 -3.83
N ILE A 110 4.11 -13.43 -3.70
CA ILE A 110 5.11 -12.64 -4.46
C ILE A 110 6.52 -13.02 -4.01
N THR A 111 6.73 -13.16 -2.71
CA THR A 111 8.04 -13.57 -2.17
C THR A 111 8.43 -14.94 -2.70
N PHE A 112 7.46 -15.86 -2.79
CA PHE A 112 7.64 -17.16 -3.44
C PHE A 112 7.92 -17.01 -4.94
N LEU A 113 7.18 -16.17 -5.66
CA LEU A 113 7.40 -15.92 -7.09
C LEU A 113 8.82 -15.42 -7.37
N PHE A 114 9.32 -14.47 -6.57
CA PHE A 114 10.69 -13.98 -6.66
C PHE A 114 11.71 -15.07 -6.38
N SER A 115 11.45 -15.93 -5.40
CA SER A 115 12.31 -17.09 -5.10
C SER A 115 12.38 -18.07 -6.28
N VAL A 116 11.25 -18.33 -6.95
CA VAL A 116 11.18 -19.21 -8.14
C VAL A 116 11.84 -18.57 -9.36
N MET A 117 11.79 -17.24 -9.49
CA MET A 117 12.42 -16.51 -10.59
C MET A 117 13.92 -16.26 -10.38
N ALA A 118 14.44 -16.38 -9.16
CA ALA A 118 15.86 -16.14 -8.84
C ALA A 118 16.87 -16.89 -9.73
N PRO A 119 16.66 -18.17 -10.12
CA PRO A 119 17.57 -18.88 -11.03
C PRO A 119 17.70 -18.24 -12.42
N MET A 120 16.73 -17.41 -12.85
CA MET A 120 16.84 -16.68 -14.11
C MET A 120 17.96 -15.63 -14.08
N MET A 121 18.35 -15.14 -12.90
CA MET A 121 19.44 -14.16 -12.78
C MET A 121 20.79 -14.76 -13.20
N SER A 122 21.04 -16.03 -12.86
CA SER A 122 22.25 -16.73 -13.33
C SER A 122 22.30 -16.87 -14.86
N LYS A 123 21.14 -16.96 -15.52
CA LYS A 123 21.08 -16.92 -16.99
C LYS A 123 21.34 -15.51 -17.53
N CYS A 124 20.85 -14.48 -16.86
CA CYS A 124 21.17 -13.10 -17.21
C CYS A 124 22.67 -12.81 -17.10
N ASP A 125 23.35 -13.35 -16.07
CA ASP A 125 24.81 -13.22 -15.92
C ASP A 125 25.54 -13.83 -17.13
N GLN A 126 25.16 -15.05 -17.53
CA GLN A 126 25.73 -15.69 -18.73
C GLN A 126 25.43 -14.91 -20.03
N MET A 127 24.24 -14.31 -20.15
CA MET A 127 23.91 -13.45 -21.31
C MET A 127 24.73 -12.16 -21.31
N ALA A 128 25.02 -11.60 -20.12
CA ALA A 128 25.84 -10.41 -19.96
C ALA A 128 27.31 -10.69 -20.35
N ASP A 129 27.86 -11.83 -19.95
CA ASP A 129 29.21 -12.27 -20.36
C ASP A 129 29.36 -12.37 -21.89
N ASN A 130 28.27 -12.76 -22.57
CA ASN A 130 28.22 -12.86 -24.03
C ASN A 130 27.78 -11.55 -24.72
N ALA A 131 27.61 -10.45 -23.97
CA ALA A 131 27.09 -9.17 -24.45
C ALA A 131 25.74 -9.27 -25.20
N ASP A 132 24.91 -10.28 -24.92
CA ASP A 132 23.58 -10.44 -25.52
C ASP A 132 22.54 -9.60 -24.79
N THR A 133 22.50 -8.32 -25.14
CA THR A 133 21.53 -7.35 -24.59
C THR A 133 20.08 -7.72 -24.92
N LYS A 134 19.83 -8.32 -26.09
CA LYS A 134 18.49 -8.75 -26.52
C LYS A 134 17.99 -9.97 -25.75
N GLY A 135 18.90 -10.83 -25.30
CA GLY A 135 18.59 -11.94 -24.41
C GLY A 135 18.06 -11.45 -23.07
N ILE A 136 18.79 -10.52 -22.45
CA ILE A 136 18.44 -9.91 -21.16
C ILE A 136 17.10 -9.16 -21.25
N GLU A 137 16.88 -8.39 -22.32
CA GLU A 137 15.63 -7.68 -22.56
C GLU A 137 14.42 -8.63 -22.63
N ARG A 138 14.56 -9.78 -23.32
CA ARG A 138 13.51 -10.80 -23.40
C ARG A 138 13.21 -11.43 -22.04
N VAL A 139 14.23 -11.69 -21.22
CA VAL A 139 14.03 -12.19 -19.85
C VAL A 139 13.29 -11.16 -19.00
N ASN A 140 13.61 -9.87 -19.15
CA ASN A 140 12.93 -8.80 -18.44
C ASN A 140 11.44 -8.73 -18.82
N TYR A 141 11.10 -8.69 -20.11
CA TYR A 141 9.70 -8.69 -20.55
C TYR A 141 8.93 -9.95 -20.13
N PHE A 142 9.61 -11.10 -20.12
CA PHE A 142 9.02 -12.34 -19.60
C PHE A 142 8.71 -12.22 -18.09
N ALA A 143 9.65 -11.72 -17.29
CA ALA A 143 9.45 -11.52 -15.86
C ALA A 143 8.31 -10.53 -15.56
N LEU A 144 8.20 -9.44 -16.34
CA LEU A 144 7.08 -8.51 -16.27
C LEU A 144 5.75 -9.20 -16.56
N LEU A 145 5.67 -9.98 -17.64
CA LEU A 145 4.44 -10.69 -18.00
C LEU A 145 4.03 -11.71 -16.92
N VAL A 146 4.99 -12.45 -16.35
CA VAL A 146 4.75 -13.38 -15.24
C VAL A 146 4.22 -12.63 -14.01
N LEU A 147 4.85 -11.52 -13.64
CA LEU A 147 4.44 -10.71 -12.49
C LEU A 147 3.04 -10.13 -12.67
N GLY A 148 2.76 -9.50 -13.82
CA GLY A 148 1.44 -8.95 -14.12
C GLY A 148 0.36 -10.04 -14.12
N THR A 149 0.66 -11.20 -14.72
CA THR A 149 -0.28 -12.34 -14.75
C THR A 149 -0.55 -12.88 -13.35
N PHE A 150 0.46 -12.91 -12.48
CA PHE A 150 0.27 -13.28 -11.08
C PHE A 150 -0.73 -12.33 -10.41
N TYR A 151 -0.55 -11.01 -10.51
CA TYR A 151 -1.50 -10.05 -9.95
C TYR A 151 -2.90 -10.16 -10.55
N PHE A 152 -2.99 -10.36 -11.87
CA PHE A 152 -4.26 -10.60 -12.55
C PHE A 152 -5.01 -11.79 -11.93
N LEU A 153 -4.34 -12.93 -11.75
CA LEU A 153 -4.96 -14.15 -11.22
C LEU A 153 -5.38 -13.98 -9.76
N TRP A 154 -4.53 -13.33 -8.95
CA TRP A 154 -4.81 -13.11 -7.53
C TRP A 154 -5.90 -12.06 -7.25
N ALA A 155 -6.22 -11.19 -8.21
CA ALA A 155 -7.40 -10.34 -8.16
C ALA A 155 -8.63 -11.04 -8.77
N PHE A 156 -8.47 -11.63 -9.95
CA PHE A 156 -9.57 -12.21 -10.73
C PHE A 156 -10.22 -13.41 -10.02
N LEU A 157 -9.42 -14.37 -9.54
CA LEU A 157 -9.96 -15.62 -8.98
C LEU A 157 -10.80 -15.38 -7.72
N PRO A 158 -10.33 -14.64 -6.69
CA PRO A 158 -11.15 -14.38 -5.51
C PRO A 158 -12.40 -13.58 -5.80
N ILE A 159 -12.35 -12.66 -6.77
CA ILE A 159 -13.51 -11.82 -7.13
C ILE A 159 -14.53 -12.63 -7.93
N TYR A 160 -14.09 -13.40 -8.92
CA TYR A 160 -14.98 -14.18 -9.78
C TYR A 160 -15.58 -15.40 -9.05
N LEU A 161 -14.75 -16.18 -8.36
CA LEU A 161 -15.20 -17.40 -7.65
C LEU A 161 -15.80 -17.07 -6.28
N GLY A 162 -15.33 -15.98 -5.66
CA GLY A 162 -15.71 -15.61 -4.31
C GLY A 162 -16.89 -14.66 -4.21
N ALA A 163 -17.34 -13.98 -5.28
CA ALA A 163 -18.46 -13.02 -5.17
C ALA A 163 -19.75 -13.65 -4.60
N GLU A 164 -20.10 -14.84 -5.07
CA GLU A 164 -21.31 -15.56 -4.63
C GLU A 164 -21.15 -16.15 -3.22
N HIS A 165 -19.94 -16.65 -2.91
CA HIS A 165 -19.62 -17.26 -1.61
C HIS A 165 -19.36 -16.22 -0.51
N ALA A 166 -18.83 -15.04 -0.84
CA ALA A 166 -18.45 -14.01 0.11
C ALA A 166 -19.69 -13.42 0.80
N LYS A 167 -20.76 -13.16 0.06
CA LYS A 167 -22.00 -12.64 0.63
C LYS A 167 -22.63 -13.64 1.62
N VAL A 168 -22.72 -14.91 1.23
CA VAL A 168 -23.22 -16.00 2.08
C VAL A 168 -22.32 -16.20 3.31
N ALA A 169 -21.00 -16.15 3.13
CA ALA A 169 -20.05 -16.26 4.24
C ALA A 169 -20.24 -15.13 5.24
N VAL A 170 -20.42 -13.88 4.79
CA VAL A 170 -20.63 -12.71 5.66
C VAL A 170 -21.97 -12.77 6.39
N GLU A 171 -23.05 -13.13 5.70
CA GLU A 171 -24.37 -13.30 6.31
C GLU A 171 -24.36 -14.45 7.34
N ALA A 172 -23.46 -15.43 7.18
CA ALA A 172 -23.23 -16.49 8.16
C ALA A 172 -22.30 -16.08 9.32
N LEU A 173 -21.57 -14.96 9.23
CA LEU A 173 -20.73 -14.49 10.32
C LEU A 173 -21.60 -13.90 11.45
N PRO A 174 -21.32 -14.24 12.72
CA PRO A 174 -22.01 -13.64 13.84
C PRO A 174 -21.69 -12.13 13.90
N LYS A 175 -22.71 -11.33 14.22
CA LYS A 175 -22.59 -9.87 14.29
C LYS A 175 -21.41 -9.40 15.16
N THR A 176 -21.15 -10.09 16.28
CA THR A 176 -20.02 -9.82 17.17
C THR A 176 -18.66 -9.90 16.47
N LEU A 177 -18.49 -10.79 15.48
CA LEU A 177 -17.26 -10.89 14.71
C LEU A 177 -17.13 -9.75 13.70
N ILE A 178 -18.23 -9.39 13.03
CA ILE A 178 -18.25 -8.24 12.11
C ILE A 178 -17.94 -6.94 12.87
N ASP A 179 -18.56 -6.75 14.03
CA ASP A 179 -18.32 -5.61 14.92
C ASP A 179 -16.85 -5.61 15.40
N GLY A 180 -16.31 -6.77 15.76
CA GLY A 180 -14.90 -6.94 16.14
C GLY A 180 -13.91 -6.61 15.01
N LEU A 181 -14.21 -7.05 13.78
CA LEU A 181 -13.44 -6.69 12.58
C LEU A 181 -13.51 -5.19 12.30
N GLY A 182 -14.67 -4.56 12.52
CA GLY A 182 -14.83 -3.11 12.41
C GLY A 182 -13.97 -2.34 13.41
N VAL A 183 -13.95 -2.75 14.69
CA VAL A 183 -13.08 -2.14 15.71
C VAL A 183 -11.60 -2.33 15.36
N ALA A 184 -11.20 -3.54 14.96
CA ALA A 184 -9.82 -3.82 14.55
C ALA A 184 -9.43 -2.96 13.33
N GLY A 185 -10.30 -2.91 12.30
CA GLY A 185 -10.10 -2.11 11.10
C GLY A 185 -10.00 -0.61 11.40
N GLY A 186 -10.81 -0.08 12.31
CA GLY A 186 -10.76 1.33 12.73
C GLY A 186 -9.47 1.72 13.46
N ILE A 187 -8.76 0.77 14.09
CA ILE A 187 -7.46 1.01 14.74
C ILE A 187 -6.30 0.89 13.75
N MET A 188 -6.47 0.18 12.62
CA MET A 188 -5.39 -0.03 11.64
C MET A 188 -4.76 1.25 11.09
N PRO A 189 -5.49 2.34 10.80
CA PRO A 189 -4.88 3.63 10.44
C PRO A 189 -3.90 4.14 11.50
N ALA A 190 -4.23 4.04 12.79
CA ALA A 190 -3.35 4.48 13.86
C ALA A 190 -2.05 3.65 13.92
N ILE A 191 -2.13 2.35 13.62
CA ILE A 191 -0.96 1.48 13.49
C ILE A 191 -0.09 1.92 12.30
N GLY A 192 -0.70 2.22 11.15
CA GLY A 192 0.01 2.73 9.97
C GLY A 192 0.81 4.00 10.27
N PHE A 193 0.20 4.97 10.95
CA PHE A 193 0.88 6.18 11.41
C PHE A 193 1.95 5.92 12.47
N ALA A 194 1.73 4.97 13.39
CA ALA A 194 2.72 4.62 14.41
C ALA A 194 3.98 4.01 13.79
N VAL A 195 3.84 3.17 12.75
CA VAL A 195 4.98 2.61 12.01
C VAL A 195 5.75 3.70 11.28
N LEU A 196 5.05 4.62 10.58
CA LEU A 196 5.69 5.79 9.96
C LEU A 196 6.47 6.61 10.97
N MET A 197 5.83 6.93 12.09
CA MET A 197 6.44 7.72 13.15
C MET A 197 7.66 7.01 13.68
N LYS A 198 7.61 5.70 13.95
CA LYS A 198 8.78 4.94 14.41
C LYS A 198 9.97 5.06 13.45
N ILE A 199 9.72 5.10 12.13
CA ILE A 199 10.78 5.23 11.11
C ILE A 199 11.31 6.68 11.02
N MET A 200 10.42 7.68 11.13
CA MET A 200 10.78 9.09 10.93
C MET A 200 11.23 9.82 12.21
N MET A 201 10.83 9.32 13.38
CA MET A 201 10.95 10.04 14.64
C MET A 201 12.39 10.04 15.14
N LYS A 202 12.91 11.24 15.37
CA LYS A 202 14.18 11.48 16.08
C LYS A 202 13.91 12.29 17.33
N ASN A 203 14.79 12.20 18.33
CA ASN A 203 14.67 12.97 19.58
C ASN A 203 14.52 14.47 19.33
N ALA A 204 15.20 15.01 18.31
CA ALA A 204 15.12 16.40 17.91
C ALA A 204 13.74 16.83 17.38
N TYR A 205 12.91 15.89 16.90
CA TYR A 205 11.60 16.18 16.30
C TYR A 205 10.43 16.07 17.30
N ILE A 206 10.68 15.61 18.53
CA ILE A 206 9.65 15.45 19.58
C ILE A 206 8.88 16.76 19.84
N PRO A 207 9.54 17.94 19.94
CA PRO A 207 8.82 19.19 20.15
C PRO A 207 7.85 19.52 19.00
N TYR A 208 8.24 19.27 17.74
CA TYR A 208 7.39 19.51 16.58
C TYR A 208 6.18 18.57 16.55
N PHE A 209 6.38 17.31 16.96
CA PHE A 209 5.28 16.35 17.10
C PHE A 209 4.25 16.80 18.14
N ILE A 210 4.70 17.26 19.32
CA ILE A 210 3.80 17.75 20.38
C ILE A 210 3.00 18.97 19.89
N LEU A 211 3.65 19.90 19.18
CA LEU A 211 2.97 21.06 18.58
C LEU A 211 1.90 20.63 17.57
N GLY A 212 2.23 19.69 16.68
CA GLY A 212 1.28 19.13 15.72
C GLY A 212 0.10 18.43 16.41
N PHE A 213 0.36 17.68 17.48
CA PHE A 213 -0.68 17.03 18.27
C PHE A 213 -1.63 18.04 18.92
N VAL A 214 -1.10 19.10 19.54
CA VAL A 214 -1.94 20.17 20.12
C VAL A 214 -2.78 20.86 19.04
N ALA A 215 -2.17 21.15 17.88
CA ALA A 215 -2.85 21.76 16.75
C ALA A 215 -3.99 20.88 16.19
N ALA A 216 -3.81 19.56 16.15
CA ALA A 216 -4.82 18.62 15.69
C ALA A 216 -5.90 18.36 16.73
N ALA A 217 -5.52 18.07 17.98
CA ALA A 217 -6.44 17.57 19.01
C ALA A 217 -7.18 18.68 19.77
N TRP A 218 -6.59 19.87 19.90
CA TRP A 218 -7.17 20.98 20.69
C TRP A 218 -7.60 22.16 19.83
N LEU A 219 -6.86 22.46 18.76
CA LEU A 219 -7.22 23.53 17.83
C LEU A 219 -8.08 23.03 16.66
N GLU A 220 -8.27 21.72 16.53
CA GLU A 220 -9.06 21.05 15.49
C GLU A 220 -8.72 21.55 14.07
N LEU A 221 -7.44 21.90 13.85
CA LEU A 221 -7.01 22.46 12.57
C LEU A 221 -7.04 21.39 11.48
N PRO A 222 -7.45 21.73 10.25
CA PRO A 222 -7.38 20.81 9.12
C PRO A 222 -5.95 20.31 8.90
N VAL A 223 -5.79 19.03 8.55
CA VAL A 223 -4.48 18.39 8.31
C VAL A 223 -3.62 19.20 7.34
N LEU A 224 -4.24 19.78 6.30
CA LEU A 224 -3.55 20.62 5.32
C LEU A 224 -2.96 21.90 5.94
N ALA A 225 -3.66 22.53 6.89
CA ALA A 225 -3.19 23.72 7.59
C ALA A 225 -1.99 23.39 8.49
N ILE A 226 -2.07 22.28 9.22
CA ILE A 226 -0.96 21.79 10.06
C ILE A 226 0.26 21.45 9.18
N ALA A 227 0.06 20.78 8.06
CA ALA A 227 1.13 20.44 7.11
C ALA A 227 1.79 21.68 6.51
N ALA A 228 1.02 22.70 6.13
CA ALA A 228 1.56 23.95 5.61
C ALA A 228 2.39 24.71 6.66
N ALA A 229 1.92 24.75 7.92
CA ALA A 229 2.67 25.34 9.02
C ALA A 229 3.98 24.56 9.31
N ALA A 230 3.92 23.22 9.30
CA ALA A 230 5.10 22.37 9.46
C ALA A 230 6.11 22.57 8.33
N LEU A 231 5.66 22.71 7.08
CA LEU A 231 6.51 23.03 5.94
C LEU A 231 7.20 24.39 6.11
N ALA A 232 6.47 25.42 6.54
CA ALA A 232 7.05 26.73 6.80
C ALA A 232 8.14 26.67 7.89
N MET A 233 7.89 25.94 8.99
CA MET A 233 8.89 25.72 10.03
C MET A 233 10.13 24.97 9.51
N ALA A 234 9.93 23.93 8.69
CA ALA A 234 11.02 23.16 8.09
C ALA A 234 11.86 24.02 7.14
N LEU A 235 11.23 24.87 6.32
CA LEU A 235 11.94 25.80 5.43
C LEU A 235 12.76 26.83 6.21
N ILE A 236 12.22 27.35 7.33
CA ILE A 236 12.95 28.28 8.20
C ILE A 236 14.17 27.61 8.82
N ASP A 237 14.04 26.37 9.33
CA ASP A 237 15.19 25.62 9.89
C ASP A 237 16.25 25.34 8.81
N PHE A 238 15.81 24.95 7.61
CA PHE A 238 16.70 24.69 6.48
C PHE A 238 17.50 25.94 6.07
N MET A 239 16.85 27.10 5.97
CA MET A 239 17.51 28.38 5.64
C MET A 239 18.50 28.83 6.74
N LYS A 240 18.18 28.59 8.01
CA LYS A 240 19.08 28.90 9.13
C LYS A 240 20.34 28.03 9.11
N LYS A 241 20.21 26.72 8.89
CA LYS A 241 21.37 25.80 8.79
C LYS A 241 22.33 26.16 7.66
N GLY A 242 21.83 26.67 6.53
CA GLY A 242 22.68 27.16 5.43
C GLY A 242 23.54 28.38 5.77
N THR A 243 23.20 29.10 6.85
CA THR A 243 23.89 30.32 7.30
C THR A 243 25.00 30.01 8.32
N ASP A 244 24.90 28.90 9.06
CA ASP A 244 25.85 28.51 10.13
C ASP A 244 27.09 27.72 9.63
N THR A 245 27.24 27.50 8.32
CA THR A 245 28.36 26.74 7.73
C THR A 245 29.75 27.39 7.84
N THR A 246 29.92 28.47 8.62
CA THR A 246 31.25 29.07 8.85
C THR A 246 31.90 28.72 10.19
N VAL A 247 31.21 28.11 11.17
CA VAL A 247 31.90 27.69 12.40
C VAL A 247 31.21 26.48 13.03
N VAL A 248 31.73 25.27 12.80
CA VAL A 248 32.11 24.27 13.82
C VAL A 248 32.42 22.96 13.08
N ALA A 249 33.71 22.63 13.08
CA ALA A 249 34.22 21.35 12.65
C ALA A 249 33.69 20.21 13.57
N THR A 250 33.22 19.15 12.91
CA THR A 250 33.31 17.75 13.31
C THR A 250 32.89 17.39 14.75
N LYS A 251 31.59 17.13 14.93
CA LYS A 251 31.17 15.98 15.74
C LYS A 251 30.49 15.00 14.81
N GLN A 252 31.07 13.82 14.67
CA GLN A 252 30.45 12.67 14.01
C GLN A 252 29.06 12.48 14.61
N GLU A 253 28.02 12.64 13.79
CA GLU A 253 26.72 12.06 14.09
C GLU A 253 26.92 10.54 14.03
N GLU A 254 26.92 9.91 15.20
CA GLU A 254 26.79 8.46 15.32
C GLU A 254 25.45 8.08 14.67
N PHE A 255 25.54 7.46 13.50
CA PHE A 255 24.43 6.72 12.91
C PHE A 255 24.18 5.54 13.82
N GLU A 256 23.29 5.72 14.79
CA GLU A 256 22.66 4.60 15.47
C GLU A 256 21.69 4.00 14.45
N ASP A 257 22.21 3.06 13.65
CA ASP A 257 21.44 2.20 12.76
C ASP A 257 20.46 1.41 13.64
N GLY A 258 19.24 1.95 13.76
CA GLY A 258 18.10 1.24 14.27
C GLY A 258 17.68 0.16 13.28
N ILE A 259 18.35 -0.99 13.34
CA ILE A 259 17.78 -2.30 12.99
C ILE A 259 17.60 -3.09 14.29
#